data_AF-A0A1C3UTD5-F1
#
_entry.id   AF-A0A1C3UTD5-F1
#
_cell.length_a   1.000
_cell.length_b   1.000
_cell.length_c   1.000
_cell.angle_alpha   90.00
_cell.angle_beta   90.00
_cell.angle_gamma   90.00
#
_symmetry.space_group_name_H-M   'P 1'
#
loop_
_entity.id
_entity.type
_entity.pdbx_description
1 polymer ?
#
loop_
_entity_poly.entity_id
_entity_poly.type
_entity_poly.pdbx_seq_one_letter_code
_entity_poly.pdbx_strand_id
1 'polypeptide(L)'
;MISNLLASLFATFALGPLQAEIERHAAAAGQPVEIVRQSQACLSSEVPALVQRASDDTFWTISTVISLSTGWSSPADLLDKNNPACAPVIKLIQGRSTGADEA
;
A
#
# COMPACT_ATOMS: atom_id res chain seq x y z
N MET A 1 -7.04 -2.39 31.02
CA MET A 1 -8.30 -1.64 30.77
C MET A 1 -8.16 -0.68 29.60
N ILE A 2 -7.14 0.21 29.57
CA ILE A 2 -6.95 1.21 28.49
C ILE A 2 -6.92 0.59 27.08
N SER A 3 -6.31 -0.58 26.89
CA SER A 3 -6.31 -1.27 25.58
C SER A 3 -7.70 -1.59 25.03
N ASN A 4 -8.70 -1.82 25.89
CA ASN A 4 -10.08 -2.09 25.45
C ASN A 4 -10.76 -0.81 24.95
N LEU A 5 -10.43 0.34 25.57
CA LEU A 5 -10.88 1.66 25.11
C LEU A 5 -10.20 2.02 23.78
N LEU A 6 -8.90 1.78 23.64
CA LEU A 6 -8.18 2.01 22.38
C LEU A 6 -8.69 1.11 21.26
N ALA A 7 -8.98 -0.17 21.54
CA ALA A 7 -9.57 -1.09 20.58
C ALA A 7 -10.99 -0.68 20.17
N SER A 8 -11.83 -0.23 21.10
CA SER A 8 -13.19 0.26 20.75
C SER A 8 -13.14 1.57 19.96
N LEU A 9 -12.21 2.47 20.26
CA LEU A 9 -11.96 3.66 19.45
C LEU A 9 -11.47 3.30 18.03
N PHE A 10 -10.53 2.36 17.89
CA PHE A 10 -10.08 1.89 16.59
C PHE A 10 -11.21 1.22 15.79
N ALA A 11 -12.06 0.42 16.44
CA ALA A 11 -13.22 -0.19 15.78
C ALA A 11 -14.22 0.87 15.29
N THR A 12 -14.56 1.85 16.13
CA THR A 12 -15.55 2.89 15.79
C THR A 12 -15.00 3.88 14.76
N PHE A 13 -13.77 4.36 14.92
CA PHE A 13 -13.18 5.45 14.13
C PHE A 13 -12.26 5.00 12.98
N ALA A 14 -11.81 3.75 12.94
CA ALA A 14 -11.11 3.20 11.77
C ALA A 14 -11.99 2.20 11.02
N LEU A 15 -12.49 1.12 11.65
CA LEU A 15 -13.27 0.10 10.93
C LEU A 15 -14.64 0.60 10.45
N GLY A 16 -15.30 1.49 11.20
CA GLY A 16 -16.56 2.13 10.80
C GLY A 16 -16.47 2.90 9.46
N PRO A 17 -15.66 3.97 9.37
CA PRO A 17 -15.50 4.73 8.13
C PRO A 17 -14.83 3.91 7.02
N LEU A 18 -13.92 2.98 7.33
CA LEU A 18 -13.28 2.14 6.31
C LEU A 18 -14.30 1.25 5.58
N GLN A 19 -15.29 0.69 6.26
CA GLN A 19 -16.37 -0.08 5.61
C GLN A 19 -17.22 0.81 4.70
N ALA A 20 -17.64 1.97 5.19
CA ALA A 20 -18.45 2.91 4.40
C ALA A 20 -17.73 3.40 3.14
N GLU A 21 -16.41 3.63 3.21
CA GLU A 21 -15.64 4.06 2.04
C GLU A 21 -15.22 2.89 1.13
N ILE A 22 -15.14 1.64 1.62
CA ILE A 22 -15.07 0.44 0.76
C ILE A 22 -16.36 0.30 -0.06
N GLU A 23 -17.53 0.40 0.59
CA GLU A 23 -18.84 0.35 -0.09
C GLU A 23 -19.00 1.50 -1.09
N ARG A 24 -18.62 2.73 -0.71
CA ARG A 24 -18.64 3.89 -1.61
C ARG A 24 -17.65 3.77 -2.76
N HIS A 25 -16.42 3.30 -2.54
CA HIS A 25 -15.49 3.10 -3.66
C HIS A 25 -15.94 1.96 -4.58
N ALA A 26 -16.50 0.87 -4.04
CA ALA A 26 -17.08 -0.20 -4.85
C ALA A 26 -18.27 0.28 -5.70
N ALA A 27 -19.13 1.14 -5.15
CA ALA A 27 -20.29 1.68 -5.84
C ALA A 27 -19.98 2.85 -6.79
N ALA A 28 -19.09 3.77 -6.39
CA ALA A 28 -18.84 5.03 -7.10
C ALA A 28 -17.73 4.94 -8.15
N ALA A 29 -16.76 4.03 -7.98
CA ALA A 29 -15.59 4.02 -8.85
C ALA A 29 -15.82 3.23 -10.15
N GLY A 30 -16.74 2.25 -10.16
CA GLY A 30 -16.88 1.28 -11.26
C GLY A 30 -15.58 0.52 -11.57
N GLN A 31 -14.60 0.60 -10.68
CA GLN A 31 -13.24 0.09 -10.88
C GLN A 31 -13.25 -1.44 -10.80
N PRO A 32 -12.36 -2.13 -11.52
CA PRO A 32 -12.28 -3.57 -11.44
C PRO A 32 -11.93 -3.99 -10.01
N VAL A 33 -12.89 -4.63 -9.32
CA VAL A 33 -12.66 -5.34 -8.05
C VAL A 33 -11.47 -6.28 -8.16
N GLU A 34 -11.23 -6.79 -9.37
CA GLU A 34 -10.07 -7.59 -9.76
C GLU A 34 -8.73 -6.87 -9.54
N ILE A 35 -8.59 -5.59 -9.89
CA ILE A 35 -7.34 -4.82 -9.64
C ILE A 35 -7.12 -4.66 -8.13
N VAL A 36 -8.18 -4.41 -7.35
CA VAL A 36 -8.10 -4.31 -5.89
C VAL A 36 -7.72 -5.65 -5.26
N ARG A 37 -8.31 -6.76 -5.72
CA ARG A 37 -7.97 -8.11 -5.25
C ARG A 37 -6.56 -8.55 -5.63
N GLN A 38 -6.11 -8.28 -6.85
CA GLN A 38 -4.73 -8.54 -7.26
C GLN A 38 -3.73 -7.68 -6.46
N SER A 39 -4.08 -6.41 -6.19
CA SER A 39 -3.30 -5.55 -5.30
C SER A 39 -3.22 -6.11 -3.89
N GLN A 40 -4.33 -6.59 -3.32
CA GLN A 40 -4.32 -7.26 -2.01
C GLN A 40 -3.50 -8.55 -2.02
N ALA A 41 -3.55 -9.36 -3.09
CA ALA A 41 -2.76 -10.58 -3.21
C ALA A 41 -1.25 -10.28 -3.22
N CYS A 42 -0.81 -9.30 -4.01
CA CYS A 42 0.57 -8.80 -3.99
C CYS A 42 0.96 -8.28 -2.60
N LEU A 43 0.21 -7.33 -2.05
CA LEU A 43 0.57 -6.72 -0.77
C LEU A 43 0.58 -7.73 0.38
N SER A 44 -0.30 -8.74 0.36
CA SER A 44 -0.31 -9.81 1.36
C SER A 44 0.92 -10.73 1.29
N SER A 45 1.60 -10.83 0.13
CA SER A 45 2.87 -11.57 0.00
C SER A 45 4.10 -10.69 0.28
N GLU A 46 4.14 -9.47 -0.24
CA GLU A 46 5.32 -8.59 -0.16
C GLU A 46 5.44 -7.84 1.19
N VAL A 47 4.33 -7.29 1.71
CA VAL A 47 4.36 -6.38 2.88
C VAL A 47 4.91 -7.04 4.14
N PRO A 48 4.59 -8.30 4.50
CA PRO A 48 5.16 -8.93 5.69
C PRO A 48 6.70 -9.00 5.64
N ALA A 49 7.28 -9.31 4.47
CA ALA A 49 8.74 -9.37 4.29
C ALA A 49 9.38 -7.98 4.36
N LEU A 50 8.75 -6.97 3.74
CA LEU A 50 9.17 -5.57 3.83
C LEU A 50 9.12 -5.04 5.28
N VAL A 51 8.10 -5.39 6.06
CA VAL A 51 7.96 -4.98 7.48
C VAL A 51 9.02 -5.65 8.37
N GLN A 52 9.33 -6.93 8.15
CA GLN A 52 10.43 -7.60 8.84
C GLN A 52 11.76 -6.90 8.51
N ARG A 53 12.09 -6.74 7.21
CA ARG A 53 13.30 -6.03 6.79
C ARG A 53 13.38 -4.61 7.36
N ALA A 54 12.27 -3.88 7.37
CA ALA A 54 12.25 -2.51 7.88
C ALA A 54 12.56 -2.42 9.39
N SER A 55 12.25 -3.48 10.12
CA SER A 55 12.50 -3.62 11.56
C SER A 55 13.93 -4.09 11.86
N ASP A 56 14.48 -4.98 11.02
CA ASP A 56 15.79 -5.60 11.20
C ASP A 56 16.95 -4.76 10.63
N ASP A 57 16.72 -3.98 9.56
CA ASP A 57 17.74 -3.26 8.80
C ASP A 57 17.47 -1.74 8.79
N THR A 58 17.82 -1.08 9.90
CA THR A 58 17.67 0.38 10.08
C THR A 58 18.36 1.19 8.98
N PHE A 59 19.49 0.72 8.44
CA PHE A 59 20.23 1.44 7.40
C PHE A 59 19.49 1.38 6.06
N TRP A 60 18.99 0.21 5.68
CA TRP A 60 18.11 0.06 4.52
C TRP A 60 16.81 0.86 4.68
N THR A 61 16.19 0.87 5.87
CA THR A 61 14.97 1.66 6.12
C THR A 61 15.19 3.15 5.91
N ILE A 62 16.24 3.72 6.51
CA ILE A 62 16.53 5.17 6.38
C ILE A 62 16.85 5.53 4.92
N SER A 63 17.72 4.75 4.26
CA SER A 63 18.08 5.01 2.86
C SER A 63 16.89 4.83 1.91
N THR A 64 16.03 3.84 2.13
CA THR A 64 14.79 3.63 1.37
C THR A 64 13.82 4.80 1.52
N VAL A 65 13.56 5.25 2.76
CA VAL A 65 12.67 6.40 3.00
C VAL A 65 13.20 7.67 2.32
N ILE A 66 14.50 7.93 2.41
CA ILE A 66 15.13 9.06 1.71
C ILE A 66 14.96 8.91 0.19
N SER A 67 15.36 7.80 -0.41
CA SER A 67 15.28 7.59 -1.86
C SER A 67 13.86 7.64 -2.42
N LEU A 68 12.85 7.16 -1.68
CA LEU A 68 11.45 7.27 -2.07
C LEU A 68 10.94 8.73 -1.96
N SER A 69 11.31 9.45 -0.90
CA SER A 69 10.89 10.84 -0.69
C SER A 69 11.56 11.83 -1.65
N THR A 70 12.76 11.54 -2.14
CA THR A 70 13.46 12.34 -3.17
C THR A 70 13.14 11.91 -4.60
N GLY A 71 12.35 10.84 -4.80
CA GLY A 71 12.03 10.29 -6.12
C GLY A 71 13.18 9.52 -6.80
N TRP A 72 14.31 9.31 -6.12
CA TRP A 72 15.43 8.48 -6.62
C TRP A 72 15.10 6.99 -6.74
N SER A 73 14.02 6.52 -6.13
CA SER A 73 13.52 5.15 -6.29
C SER A 73 12.00 5.14 -6.34
N SER A 74 11.42 4.21 -7.09
CA SER A 74 9.97 4.06 -7.15
C SER A 74 9.47 3.18 -6.00
N PRO A 75 8.28 3.43 -5.44
CA PRO A 75 7.62 2.45 -4.56
C PRO A 75 7.42 1.09 -5.24
N ALA A 76 7.38 1.05 -6.59
CA ALA A 76 7.31 -0.18 -7.36
C ALA A 76 8.61 -1.02 -7.33
N ASP A 77 9.74 -0.45 -6.89
CA ASP A 77 11.00 -1.17 -6.72
C ASP A 77 11.05 -1.99 -5.41
N LEU A 78 10.09 -1.79 -4.50
CA LEU A 78 9.94 -2.58 -3.28
C LEU A 78 9.18 -3.91 -3.49
N LEU A 79 8.50 -4.06 -4.63
CA LEU A 79 7.65 -5.21 -4.94
C LEU A 79 8.42 -6.19 -5.85
N ASP A 80 8.29 -7.50 -5.63
CA ASP A 80 8.88 -8.48 -6.53
C ASP A 80 8.30 -8.37 -7.95
N LYS A 81 9.17 -8.03 -8.91
CA LYS A 81 8.87 -7.90 -10.34
C LYS A 81 8.61 -9.26 -11.00
N ASN A 82 8.99 -10.37 -10.36
CA ASN A 82 8.72 -11.73 -10.81
C ASN A 82 7.35 -12.25 -10.32
N ASN A 83 6.76 -11.61 -9.31
CA ASN A 83 5.47 -12.01 -8.75
C ASN A 83 4.33 -11.54 -9.67
N PRO A 84 3.56 -12.46 -10.31
CA PRO A 84 2.51 -12.08 -11.25
C PRO A 84 1.35 -11.33 -10.59
N ALA A 85 1.15 -11.49 -9.27
CA ALA A 85 0.16 -10.72 -8.53
C ALA A 85 0.56 -9.23 -8.40
N CYS A 86 1.86 -8.92 -8.44
CA CYS A 86 2.38 -7.56 -8.30
C CYS A 86 2.46 -6.78 -9.62
N ALA A 87 2.50 -7.46 -10.77
CA ALA A 87 2.55 -6.80 -12.08
C ALA A 87 1.47 -5.72 -12.33
N PRO A 88 0.20 -5.87 -11.90
CA PRO A 88 -0.82 -4.81 -12.00
C PRO A 88 -0.50 -3.59 -11.11
N VAL A 89 -0.03 -3.84 -9.89
CA VAL A 89 0.31 -2.80 -8.90
C VAL A 89 1.51 -1.98 -9.36
N ILE A 90 2.55 -2.68 -9.83
CA ILE A 90 3.78 -2.09 -10.38
C ILE A 90 3.43 -1.16 -11.55
N LYS A 91 2.60 -1.62 -12.50
CA LYS A 91 2.12 -0.79 -13.62
C LYS A 91 1.29 0.42 -13.16
N LEU A 92 0.43 0.27 -12.16
CA LEU A 92 -0.39 1.36 -11.62
C LEU A 92 0.47 2.45 -10.94
N ILE A 93 1.52 2.06 -10.24
CA ILE A 93 2.47 2.98 -9.60
C ILE A 93 3.30 3.70 -10.68
N GLN A 94 3.86 2.96 -11.63
CA GLN A 94 4.71 3.50 -12.71
C GLN A 94 3.93 4.45 -13.63
N GLY A 95 2.68 4.12 -13.98
CA GLY A 95 1.82 5.00 -14.78
C GLY A 95 1.44 6.29 -14.05
N ARG A 96 1.47 6.31 -12.71
CA ARG A 96 1.21 7.53 -11.92
C ARG A 96 2.42 8.46 -11.84
N SER A 97 3.65 7.92 -11.79
CA SER A 97 4.86 8.75 -11.81
C SER A 97 4.99 9.60 -13.08
N THR A 98 4.55 9.08 -14.24
CA THR A 98 4.58 9.84 -15.50
C THR A 98 3.63 11.04 -15.52
N GLY A 99 2.57 11.03 -14.71
CA GLY A 99 1.61 12.15 -14.61
C GLY A 99 1.95 13.19 -13.53
N ALA A 100 3.06 13.03 -12.81
CA ALA A 100 3.48 13.94 -11.74
C ALA A 100 4.53 14.97 -12.19
N ASP A 101 5.12 14.82 -13.38
CA ASP A 101 6.11 15.74 -13.97
C ASP A 101 5.46 16.92 -14.76
N GLU A 102 4.13 17.00 -14.84
CA GLU A 102 3.38 18.02 -15.61
C GLU A 102 2.50 18.96 -14.73
N ALA A 103 2.94 19.28 -13.50
CA ALA A 103 2.23 20.18 -12.56
C ALA A 103 3.11 21.29 -11.98
#